data_AF-A0A0B7C3K0-F1
#
_entry.id   AF-A0A0B7C3K0-F1
#
_cell.length_a   1.000
_cell.length_b   1.000
_cell.length_c   1.000
_cell.angle_alpha   90.00
_cell.angle_beta   90.00
_cell.angle_gamma   90.00
#
_symmetry.space_group_name_H-M   'P 1'
#
loop_
_entity.id
_entity.type
_entity.pdbx_description
1 polymer ?
#
loop_
_entity_poly.entity_id
_entity_poly.type
_entity_poly.pdbx_seq_one_letter_code
_entity_poly.pdbx_strand_id
1 'polypeptide(L)'
;MSTLKAVGVFWDIENCCVPKGKSALKIIERIRERFFRDFREAEFICVCDINKESDATVKDLNDGQINVVHINAVAKNAADDKIRQSLRRFSDS
;
A
#
# COMPACT_ATOMS: atom_id res chain seq x y z
N MET A 1 -28.23 -6.39 -9.49
CA MET A 1 -27.13 -6.47 -8.50
C MET A 1 -26.36 -5.16 -8.56
N SER A 2 -26.31 -4.38 -7.47
CA SER A 2 -25.45 -3.18 -7.44
C SER A 2 -23.99 -3.62 -7.33
N THR A 3 -23.18 -3.31 -8.33
CA THR A 3 -21.73 -3.53 -8.28
C THR A 3 -21.12 -2.61 -7.22
N LEU A 4 -20.37 -3.17 -6.28
CA LEU A 4 -19.63 -2.38 -5.28
C LEU A 4 -18.68 -1.41 -5.99
N LYS A 5 -18.58 -0.18 -5.48
CA LYS A 5 -17.63 0.81 -6.00
C LYS A 5 -16.21 0.33 -5.74
N ALA A 6 -15.29 0.60 -6.66
CA ALA A 6 -13.88 0.28 -6.48
C ALA A 6 -13.24 1.22 -5.44
N VAL A 7 -12.34 0.68 -4.62
CA VAL A 7 -11.45 1.46 -3.74
C VAL A 7 -10.00 1.05 -3.99
N GLY A 8 -9.13 2.05 -4.02
CA GLY A 8 -7.68 1.91 -4.16
C GLY A 8 -6.96 2.51 -2.94
N VAL A 9 -5.96 1.81 -2.40
CA VAL A 9 -5.08 2.32 -1.35
C VAL A 9 -3.66 2.44 -1.90
N PHE A 10 -3.07 3.62 -1.73
CA PHE A 10 -1.73 3.94 -2.24
C PHE A 10 -0.89 4.43 -1.06
N TRP A 11 -0.10 3.54 -0.50
CA TRP A 11 0.63 3.79 0.73
C TRP A 11 2.09 4.13 0.46
N ASP A 12 2.44 5.37 0.81
CA ASP A 12 3.81 5.81 1.02
C ASP A 12 4.25 5.46 2.44
N ILE A 13 4.96 4.34 2.61
CA ILE A 13 5.39 3.88 3.93
C ILE A 13 6.61 4.65 4.44
N GLU A 14 7.39 5.30 3.58
CA GLU A 14 8.52 6.11 4.03
C GLU A 14 8.02 7.37 4.77
N ASN A 15 6.98 8.02 4.24
CA ASN A 15 6.35 9.18 4.88
C ASN A 15 5.31 8.80 5.95
N CYS A 16 4.60 7.69 5.78
CA CYS A 16 3.60 7.17 6.73
C CYS A 16 4.03 5.80 7.27
N CYS A 17 5.13 5.78 8.01
CA CYS A 17 5.79 4.54 8.43
C CYS A 17 5.02 3.72 9.46
N VAL A 18 5.31 2.41 9.47
CA VAL A 18 4.84 1.50 10.52
C VAL A 18 5.57 1.88 11.82
N PRO A 19 4.85 2.22 12.90
CA PRO A 19 5.50 2.57 14.15
C PRO A 19 6.35 1.43 14.69
N LYS A 20 7.48 1.76 15.33
CA LYS A 20 8.42 0.76 15.87
C LYS A 20 7.72 -0.25 16.78
N GLY A 21 7.94 -1.54 16.52
CA GLY A 21 7.35 -2.64 17.28
C GLY A 21 5.86 -2.88 17.02
N LYS A 22 5.28 -2.27 15.98
CA LYS A 22 3.91 -2.53 15.52
C LYS A 22 3.92 -3.36 14.24
N SER A 23 2.81 -4.06 14.01
CA SER A 23 2.61 -4.91 12.84
C SER A 23 2.00 -4.10 11.69
N ALA A 24 2.59 -4.22 10.50
CA ALA A 24 2.04 -3.64 9.28
C ALA A 24 0.74 -4.35 8.88
N LEU A 25 0.64 -5.66 9.14
CA LEU A 25 -0.55 -6.46 8.88
C LEU A 25 -1.76 -5.91 9.64
N LYS A 26 -1.58 -5.51 10.90
CA LYS A 26 -2.66 -4.87 11.68
C LYS A 26 -3.05 -3.48 11.15
N ILE A 27 -2.17 -2.76 10.48
CA ILE A 27 -2.53 -1.51 9.80
C ILE A 27 -3.37 -1.81 8.56
N ILE A 28 -2.96 -2.79 7.75
CA ILE A 28 -3.69 -3.24 6.56
C ILE A 28 -5.11 -3.68 6.91
N GLU A 29 -5.26 -4.55 7.92
CA GLU A 29 -6.57 -5.01 8.41
C GLU A 29 -7.46 -3.82 8.80
N ARG A 30 -6.94 -2.87 9.57
CA ARG A 30 -7.70 -1.69 10.01
C ARG A 30 -8.12 -0.78 8.85
N ILE A 31 -7.27 -0.61 7.84
CA ILE A 31 -7.62 0.13 6.62
C ILE A 31 -8.79 -0.55 5.92
N ARG A 32 -8.73 -1.87 5.72
CA ARG A 32 -9.82 -2.65 5.10
C ARG A 32 -11.12 -2.55 5.92
N GLU A 33 -11.06 -2.81 7.22
CA GLU A 33 -12.22 -2.72 8.12
C GLU A 33 -12.87 -1.33 8.10
N ARG A 34 -12.05 -0.27 8.01
CA ARG A 34 -12.53 1.11 8.08
C ARG A 34 -13.11 1.61 6.76
N PHE A 35 -12.49 1.26 5.63
CA PHE A 35 -12.78 1.89 4.35
C PHE A 35 -13.46 0.97 3.33
N PHE A 36 -13.42 -0.36 3.50
CA PHE A 36 -13.80 -1.30 2.43
C PHE A 36 -15.16 -1.97 2.64
N ARG A 37 -15.88 -1.66 3.72
CA ARG A 37 -17.16 -2.32 4.08
C ARG A 37 -18.17 -2.41 2.92
N ASP A 38 -18.26 -1.35 2.11
CA ASP A 38 -19.19 -1.25 0.98
C ASP A 38 -18.47 -1.03 -0.36
N PHE A 39 -17.18 -1.39 -0.42
CA PHE A 39 -16.33 -1.20 -1.60
C PHE A 39 -15.63 -2.51 -1.97
N ARG A 40 -15.33 -2.67 -3.25
CA ARG A 40 -14.45 -3.74 -3.73
C ARG A 40 -13.01 -3.22 -3.71
N GLU A 41 -12.13 -3.93 -3.01
CA GLU A 41 -10.67 -3.72 -3.10
C GLU A 41 -10.24 -3.94 -4.55
N ALA A 42 -9.89 -2.86 -5.24
CA ALA A 42 -9.39 -2.89 -6.61
C ALA A 42 -7.87 -2.74 -6.66
N GLU A 43 -7.29 -2.00 -5.70
CA GLU A 43 -5.85 -1.88 -5.56
C GLU A 43 -5.46 -1.61 -4.11
N PHE A 44 -4.39 -2.24 -3.64
CA PHE A 44 -3.73 -1.89 -2.39
C PHE A 44 -2.23 -2.02 -2.64
N ILE A 45 -1.54 -0.88 -2.74
CA ILE A 45 -0.08 -0.85 -2.93
C ILE A 45 0.62 -0.24 -1.74
N CYS A 46 1.82 -0.75 -1.46
CA CYS A 46 2.81 -0.13 -0.58
C CYS A 46 4.07 0.10 -1.41
N VAL A 47 4.56 1.33 -1.47
CA VAL A 47 5.76 1.68 -2.23
C VAL A 47 6.92 1.91 -1.25
N CYS A 48 7.99 1.13 -1.38
CA CYS A 48 9.13 1.22 -0.46
C CYS A 48 10.45 0.68 -1.03
N ASP A 49 11.56 1.11 -0.44
CA ASP A 49 12.82 0.39 -0.58
C ASP A 49 12.86 -0.79 0.39
N ILE A 50 12.60 -2.01 -0.12
CA ILE A 50 12.55 -3.23 0.68
C ILE A 50 13.86 -3.50 1.43
N ASN A 51 14.99 -2.93 0.98
CA ASN A 51 16.28 -3.10 1.65
C ASN A 51 16.44 -2.20 2.88
N LYS A 52 15.54 -1.22 3.06
CA LYS A 52 15.49 -0.32 4.22
C LYS A 52 14.42 -0.70 5.22
N GLU A 53 13.46 -1.54 4.82
CA GLU A 53 12.40 -2.04 5.68
C GLU A 53 12.88 -3.24 6.50
N SER A 54 12.24 -3.46 7.65
CA SER A 54 12.52 -4.66 8.46
C SER A 54 11.93 -5.92 7.82
N ASP A 55 12.59 -7.07 7.98
CA ASP A 55 12.07 -8.36 7.50
C ASP A 55 10.65 -8.65 8.04
N ALA A 56 10.38 -8.26 9.28
CA ALA A 56 9.06 -8.38 9.89
C ALA A 56 8.02 -7.50 9.17
N THR A 57 8.36 -6.25 8.82
CA THR A 57 7.50 -5.37 8.03
C THR A 57 7.25 -5.97 6.66
N VAL A 58 8.29 -6.39 5.94
CA VAL A 58 8.16 -6.98 4.59
C VAL A 58 7.30 -8.23 4.62
N LYS A 59 7.49 -9.10 5.61
CA LYS A 59 6.65 -10.28 5.81
C LYS A 59 5.19 -9.90 6.06
N ASP A 60 4.92 -8.95 6.94
CA ASP A 60 3.57 -8.49 7.24
C ASP A 60 2.87 -7.89 6.00
N LEU A 61 3.59 -7.14 5.16
CA LEU A 61 3.05 -6.60 3.90
C LEU A 61 2.66 -7.74 2.94
N ASN A 62 3.51 -8.77 2.81
CA ASN A 62 3.22 -9.95 1.99
C ASN A 62 2.05 -10.78 2.54
N ASP A 63 2.02 -11.03 3.86
CA ASP A 63 0.92 -11.73 4.54
C ASP A 63 -0.40 -10.96 4.40
N GLY A 64 -0.33 -9.63 4.33
CA GLY A 64 -1.47 -8.76 4.05
C GLY A 64 -2.01 -8.85 2.62
N GLN A 65 -1.34 -9.59 1.72
CA GLN A 65 -1.71 -9.79 0.32
C GLN A 65 -1.88 -8.45 -0.42
N ILE A 66 -1.02 -7.48 -0.14
CA ILE A 66 -0.98 -6.21 -0.85
C ILE A 66 0.19 -6.20 -1.83
N ASN A 67 0.14 -5.32 -2.83
CA ASN A 67 1.23 -5.19 -3.80
C ASN A 67 2.37 -4.36 -3.22
N VAL A 68 3.48 -5.02 -2.87
CA VAL A 68 4.70 -4.35 -2.44
C VAL A 68 5.51 -3.95 -3.66
N VAL A 69 5.59 -2.65 -3.93
CA VAL A 69 6.36 -2.10 -5.05
C VAL A 69 7.71 -1.65 -4.55
N HIS A 70 8.74 -2.40 -4.93
CA HIS A 70 10.11 -2.04 -4.63
C HIS A 70 10.56 -0.83 -5.48
N ILE A 71 11.10 0.19 -4.81
CA ILE A 71 11.84 1.29 -5.41
C ILE A 71 13.28 1.31 -4.89
N ASN A 72 14.21 1.73 -5.72
CA ASN A 72 15.57 2.00 -5.27
C ASN A 72 15.63 3.42 -4.71
N ALA A 73 15.91 3.58 -3.42
CA ALA A 73 15.89 4.89 -2.76
C ALA A 73 16.97 5.87 -3.24
N VAL A 74 17.91 5.45 -4.09
CA VAL A 74 18.88 6.34 -4.74
C VAL A 74 18.19 7.24 -5.78
N ALA A 75 17.06 6.79 -6.33
CA ALA A 75 16.25 7.59 -7.25
C ALA A 75 15.29 8.50 -6.47
N LYS A 76 15.71 9.75 -6.26
CA LYS A 76 14.88 10.79 -5.63
C LYS A 76 13.51 10.88 -6.32
N ASN A 77 12.44 10.92 -5.52
CA ASN A 77 11.03 10.97 -5.95
C ASN A 77 10.48 9.67 -6.61
N ALA A 78 11.23 8.57 -6.65
CA ALA A 78 10.73 7.33 -7.26
C ALA A 78 9.45 6.81 -6.60
N ALA A 79 9.32 6.97 -5.27
CA ALA A 79 8.10 6.65 -4.53
C ALA A 79 6.91 7.47 -5.05
N ASP A 80 7.09 8.79 -5.06
CA ASP A 80 6.07 9.77 -5.48
C ASP A 80 5.61 9.52 -6.91
N ASP A 81 6.56 9.30 -7.82
CA ASP A 81 6.28 9.05 -9.23
C ASP A 81 5.52 7.74 -9.41
N LYS A 82 5.86 6.71 -8.65
CA LYS A 82 5.16 5.42 -8.70
C LYS A 82 3.74 5.53 -8.17
N ILE A 83 3.54 6.17 -7.02
CA ILE A 83 2.21 6.40 -6.45
C ILE A 83 1.36 7.22 -7.43
N ARG A 84 1.92 8.28 -8.01
CA ARG A 84 1.23 9.12 -9.01
C ARG A 84 0.84 8.31 -10.25
N GLN A 85 1.71 7.43 -10.72
CA GLN A 85 1.41 6.54 -11.84
C GLN A 85 0.27 5.57 -11.51
N SER A 86 0.30 4.95 -10.33
CA SER A 86 -0.73 4.00 -9.91
C SER A 86 -2.08 4.69 -9.70
N LEU A 87 -2.11 5.89 -9.10
CA LEU A 87 -3.33 6.71 -8.97
C LEU A 87 -3.95 7.04 -10.33
N ARG A 88 -3.13 7.44 -11.32
CA ARG A 88 -3.61 7.71 -12.69
C ARG A 88 -4.23 6.46 -13.31
N ARG A 89 -3.54 5.32 -13.22
CA ARG A 89 -4.03 4.03 -13.74
C ARG A 89 -5.36 3.63 -13.11
N PHE A 90 -5.51 3.80 -11.80
CA PHE A 90 -6.75 3.53 -11.09
C PHE A 90 -7.89 4.48 -11.51
N SER A 91 -7.57 5.75 -11.80
CA SER A 91 -8.56 6.70 -12.29
C SER A 91 -9.08 6.36 -13.69
N ASP A 92 -8.27 5.68 -14.51
CA ASP A 92 -8.62 5.30 -15.88
C ASP A 92 -9.36 3.95 -15.97
N SER A 93 -9.53 3.22 -14.85
CA SER A 93 -10.18 1.90 -14.77
C SER A 93 -11.65 1.95 -14.38
#